data_AF-A0A0D0DQR2-F1
#
_entry.id   AF-A0A0D0DQR2-F1
#
_cell.length_a   1.000
_cell.length_b   1.000
_cell.length_c   1.000
_cell.angle_alpha   90.00
_cell.angle_beta   90.00
_cell.angle_gamma   90.00
#
_symmetry.space_group_name_H-M   'P 1'
#
loop_
_entity.id
_entity.type
_entity.pdbx_description
1 polymer ?
#
loop_
_entity_poly.entity_id
_entity_poly.type
_entity_poly.pdbx_seq_one_letter_code
_entity_poly.pdbx_strand_id
1 'polypeptide(L)'
;DKHLTWENFSQPNYCMIAVMKQQEWPDKFISMICNFWVTFETHLWRHNLSEYQKRVLLPYQGRVCRDWHKTLGTSAAFRLLPLREERLNELHQGLLDNAYVAKIEVVPMVCLSFCCFFFAVQSPKLMISFTLSMF
;
A
#
# COMPACT_ATOMS: atom_id res chain seq x y z
N ASP A 1 1.99 -8.29 7.56
CA ASP A 1 0.76 -8.52 6.77
C ASP A 1 0.94 -8.40 5.27
N LYS A 2 1.50 -9.42 4.60
CA LYS A 2 1.46 -9.51 3.13
C LYS A 2 0.29 -10.39 2.61
N HIS A 3 -0.38 -11.12 3.51
CA HIS A 3 -1.41 -12.10 3.17
C HIS A 3 -2.64 -12.02 4.09
N LEU A 4 -2.89 -10.87 4.72
CA LEU A 4 -4.09 -10.68 5.53
C LEU A 4 -5.31 -10.71 4.60
N THR A 5 -6.24 -11.64 4.81
CA THR A 5 -7.53 -11.63 4.11
C THR A 5 -8.44 -10.57 4.74
N TRP A 6 -9.51 -10.20 4.03
CA TRP A 6 -10.47 -9.26 4.58
C TRP A 6 -11.18 -9.84 5.81
N GLU A 7 -11.47 -11.13 5.84
CA GLU A 7 -12.12 -11.83 6.95
C GLU A 7 -11.23 -11.85 8.19
N ASN A 8 -9.92 -12.12 8.00
CA ASN A 8 -8.92 -12.04 9.07
C ASN A 8 -8.82 -10.62 9.65
N PHE A 9 -9.22 -9.62 8.87
CA PHE A 9 -9.27 -8.22 9.29
C PHE A 9 -10.61 -7.84 9.95
N SER A 10 -11.76 -8.22 9.39
CA SER A 10 -13.07 -7.76 9.88
C SER A 10 -13.47 -8.41 11.20
N GLN A 11 -13.14 -9.69 11.37
CA GLN A 11 -13.58 -10.46 12.54
C GLN A 11 -13.02 -9.91 13.88
N PRO A 12 -11.73 -9.56 14.00
CA PRO A 12 -11.21 -8.93 15.21
C PRO A 12 -11.90 -7.62 15.60
N ASN A 13 -12.40 -6.85 14.62
CA ASN A 13 -13.04 -5.56 14.89
C ASN A 13 -14.34 -5.73 15.68
N TYR A 14 -15.15 -6.74 15.35
CA TYR A 14 -16.36 -7.05 16.10
C TYR A 14 -16.04 -7.49 17.54
N CYS A 15 -15.00 -8.32 17.71
CA CYS A 15 -14.53 -8.72 19.03
C CYS A 15 -14.06 -7.52 19.86
N MET A 16 -13.28 -6.60 19.24
CA MET A 16 -12.83 -5.38 19.90
C MET A 16 -14.00 -4.51 20.36
N ILE A 17 -15.00 -4.28 19.49
CA ILE A 17 -16.20 -3.51 19.85
C ILE A 17 -16.96 -4.17 21.01
N ALA A 18 -17.10 -5.50 20.99
CA ALA A 18 -17.75 -6.23 22.07
C ALA A 18 -17.02 -6.05 23.40
N VAL A 19 -15.69 -6.13 23.39
CA VAL A 19 -14.87 -5.89 24.59
C VAL A 19 -14.99 -4.44 25.06
N MET A 20 -14.95 -3.45 24.16
CA MET A 20 -15.14 -2.03 24.53
C MET A 20 -16.48 -1.81 25.24
N LYS A 21 -17.56 -2.44 24.74
CA LYS A 21 -18.88 -2.41 25.39
C LYS A 21 -18.87 -3.05 26.78
N GLN A 22 -18.25 -4.23 26.91
CA GLN A 22 -18.14 -4.92 28.20
C GLN A 22 -17.32 -4.15 29.23
N GLN A 23 -16.36 -3.36 28.78
CA GLN A 23 -15.51 -2.50 29.62
C GLN A 23 -16.09 -1.08 29.80
N GLU A 24 -17.36 -0.88 29.45
CA GLU A 24 -18.09 0.39 29.65
C GLU A 24 -17.36 1.60 29.05
N TRP A 25 -16.71 1.41 27.89
CA TRP A 25 -16.11 2.53 27.19
C TRP A 25 -17.19 3.55 26.81
N PRO A 26 -16.89 4.86 26.88
CA PRO A 26 -17.86 5.88 26.51
C PRO A 26 -18.42 5.66 25.09
N ASP A 27 -19.74 5.75 24.94
CA ASP A 27 -20.46 5.45 23.70
C ASP A 27 -19.92 6.21 22.47
N LYS A 28 -19.43 7.44 22.69
CA LYS A 28 -18.79 8.25 21.64
C LYS A 28 -17.57 7.56 21.03
N PHE A 29 -16.80 6.78 21.80
CA PHE A 29 -15.65 6.02 21.31
C PHE A 29 -16.08 4.81 20.53
N ILE A 30 -17.02 4.05 21.09
CA ILE A 30 -17.57 2.88 20.43
C ILE A 30 -18.17 3.30 19.08
N SER A 31 -18.93 4.39 19.05
CA SER A 31 -19.56 4.92 17.83
C SER A 31 -18.55 5.38 16.79
N MET A 32 -17.50 6.10 17.20
CA MET A 32 -16.43 6.53 16.29
C MET A 32 -15.69 5.34 15.66
N ILE A 33 -15.33 4.34 16.46
CA ILE A 33 -14.67 3.12 15.98
C ILE A 33 -15.61 2.33 15.05
N CYS A 34 -16.88 2.16 15.43
CA CYS A 34 -17.90 1.53 14.57
C CYS A 34 -18.04 2.26 13.23
N ASN A 35 -18.19 3.59 13.24
CA ASN A 35 -18.38 4.39 12.03
C ASN A 35 -17.16 4.29 11.10
N PHE A 36 -15.96 4.30 11.67
CA PHE A 36 -14.73 4.07 10.90
C PHE A 36 -14.77 2.70 10.21
N TRP A 37 -15.08 1.63 10.95
CA TRP A 37 -15.13 0.28 10.37
C TRP A 37 -16.22 0.11 9.32
N VAL A 38 -17.41 0.64 9.57
CA VAL A 38 -18.52 0.62 8.60
C VAL A 38 -18.13 1.36 7.31
N THR A 39 -17.41 2.48 7.42
CA THR A 39 -16.91 3.22 6.25
C THR A 39 -15.93 2.37 5.43
N PHE A 40 -15.06 1.59 6.09
CA PHE A 40 -14.16 0.66 5.42
C PHE A 40 -14.89 -0.51 4.78
N GLU A 41 -15.86 -1.08 5.49
CA GLU A 41 -16.61 -2.25 5.03
C GLU A 41 -17.55 -1.94 3.87
N THR A 42 -18.05 -0.71 3.78
CA THR A 42 -18.96 -0.27 2.70
C THR A 42 -18.24 0.48 1.58
N HIS A 43 -16.91 0.65 1.67
CA HIS A 43 -16.15 1.40 0.69
C HIS A 43 -16.24 0.79 -0.71
N LEU A 44 -16.44 1.62 -1.73
CA LEU A 44 -16.59 1.18 -3.12
C LEU A 44 -15.45 0.28 -3.61
N TRP A 45 -14.22 0.56 -3.15
CA TRP A 45 -13.03 -0.19 -3.55
C TRP A 45 -13.02 -1.63 -3.02
N ARG A 46 -13.78 -1.93 -1.97
CA ARG A 46 -13.93 -3.31 -1.47
C ARG A 46 -14.61 -4.20 -2.50
N HIS A 47 -15.60 -3.64 -3.20
CA HIS A 47 -16.44 -4.37 -4.15
C HIS A 47 -16.04 -4.11 -5.61
N ASN A 48 -14.93 -3.42 -5.85
CA ASN A 48 -14.48 -3.08 -7.20
C ASN A 48 -13.87 -4.29 -7.92
N LEU A 49 -13.91 -4.29 -9.25
CA LEU A 49 -13.24 -5.30 -10.08
C LEU A 49 -11.72 -5.13 -10.11
N SER A 50 -11.21 -3.92 -9.81
CA SER A 50 -9.77 -3.65 -9.72
C SER A 50 -9.14 -4.28 -8.48
N GLU A 51 -8.30 -5.29 -8.71
CA GLU A 51 -7.50 -5.93 -7.65
C GLU A 51 -6.51 -4.96 -6.98
N TYR A 52 -6.04 -3.93 -7.70
CA TYR A 52 -5.18 -2.90 -7.11
C TYR A 52 -5.94 -2.06 -6.08
N GLN A 53 -7.17 -1.64 -6.40
CA GLN A 53 -7.98 -0.83 -5.48
C GLN A 53 -8.37 -1.62 -4.21
N LYS A 54 -8.76 -2.89 -4.36
CA LYS A 54 -9.00 -3.80 -3.23
C LYS A 54 -7.78 -3.92 -2.32
N ARG A 55 -6.59 -4.07 -2.91
CA ARG A 55 -5.32 -4.22 -2.19
C ARG A 55 -4.88 -2.96 -1.45
N VAL A 56 -5.45 -1.78 -1.71
CA VAL A 56 -5.08 -0.53 -1.02
C VAL A 56 -5.71 -0.43 0.37
N LEU A 57 -6.93 -0.95 0.54
CA LEU A 57 -7.72 -0.75 1.77
C LEU A 57 -7.03 -1.34 3.01
N LEU A 58 -6.45 -2.54 2.89
CA LEU A 58 -5.77 -3.22 3.99
C LEU A 58 -4.48 -2.49 4.44
N PRO A 59 -3.53 -2.12 3.56
CA PRO A 59 -2.38 -1.28 3.91
C PRO A 59 -2.77 0.08 4.51
N TYR A 60 -3.81 0.73 3.98
CA TYR A 60 -4.30 2.00 4.51
C TYR A 60 -4.77 1.82 5.95
N GLN A 61 -5.64 0.84 6.20
CA GLN A 61 -6.15 0.55 7.53
C GLN A 61 -5.02 0.24 8.51
N GLY A 62 -4.06 -0.59 8.12
CA GLY A 62 -2.90 -0.89 8.95
C GLY A 62 -2.10 0.36 9.34
N ARG A 63 -2.00 1.37 8.45
CA ARG A 63 -1.39 2.67 8.78
C ARG A 63 -2.24 3.45 9.78
N VAL A 64 -3.55 3.54 9.55
CA VAL A 64 -4.45 4.27 10.45
C VAL A 64 -4.47 3.65 11.85
N CYS A 65 -4.53 2.32 11.97
CA CYS A 65 -4.49 1.65 13.26
C CYS A 65 -3.16 1.88 13.98
N ARG A 66 -2.02 1.84 13.26
CA ARG A 66 -0.72 2.17 13.85
C ARG A 66 -0.66 3.62 14.33
N ASP A 67 -1.18 4.55 13.53
CA ASP A 67 -1.22 5.96 13.91
C ASP A 67 -2.14 6.20 15.12
N TRP A 68 -3.29 5.53 15.17
CA TRP A 68 -4.20 5.58 16.32
C TRP A 68 -3.59 4.96 17.58
N HIS A 69 -2.90 3.82 17.48
CA HIS A 69 -2.21 3.24 18.63
C HIS A 69 -1.17 4.18 19.24
N LYS A 70 -0.50 5.00 18.43
CA LYS A 70 0.46 6.01 18.92
C LYS A 70 -0.22 7.16 19.67
N THR A 71 -1.52 7.37 19.48
CA THR A 71 -2.26 8.44 20.16
C THR A 71 -2.97 7.97 21.43
N LEU A 72 -2.95 6.67 21.74
CA LEU A 72 -3.50 6.13 23.00
C LEU A 72 -2.87 6.82 24.21
N GLY A 73 -3.70 7.12 25.22
CA GLY A 73 -3.29 7.88 26.40
C GLY A 73 -3.23 9.41 26.20
N THR A 74 -3.49 9.91 24.98
CA THR A 74 -3.63 11.34 24.70
C THR A 74 -5.08 11.70 24.35
N SER A 75 -5.42 12.99 24.39
CA SER A 75 -6.73 13.48 23.91
C SER A 75 -6.93 13.25 22.40
N ALA A 76 -5.86 12.99 21.64
CA ALA A 76 -5.92 12.68 20.21
C ALA A 76 -6.36 11.23 19.91
N ALA A 77 -6.37 10.33 20.90
CA ALA A 77 -6.97 8.99 20.78
C ALA A 77 -8.44 9.04 20.34
N PHE A 78 -9.07 10.19 20.56
CA PHE A 78 -10.48 10.46 20.35
C PHE A 78 -10.80 11.03 18.96
N ARG A 79 -9.83 11.03 18.05
CA ARG A 79 -9.96 11.59 16.70
C ARG A 79 -9.52 10.57 15.66
N LEU A 80 -10.22 9.44 15.60
CA LEU A 80 -10.13 8.59 14.43
C LEU A 80 -10.89 9.27 13.30
N LEU A 81 -10.15 9.92 12.40
CA LEU A 81 -10.74 10.64 11.28
C LEU A 81 -11.38 9.65 10.30
N PRO A 82 -12.45 10.07 9.61
CA PRO A 82 -13.00 9.32 8.48
C PRO A 82 -11.91 8.96 7.46
N LEU A 83 -12.22 7.99 6.61
CA LEU A 83 -11.36 7.62 5.48
C LEU A 83 -10.94 8.90 4.73
N ARG A 84 -9.63 9.12 4.63
CA ARG A 84 -9.05 10.26 3.91
C ARG A 84 -8.69 9.78 2.51
N GLU A 85 -9.54 10.14 1.56
CA GLU A 85 -9.40 9.79 0.15
C GLU A 85 -8.01 10.12 -0.41
N GLU A 86 -7.45 11.27 -0.03
CA GLU A 86 -6.09 11.68 -0.43
C GLU A 86 -5.03 10.62 -0.08
N ARG A 87 -4.96 10.19 1.18
CA ARG A 87 -4.02 9.16 1.64
C ARG A 87 -4.32 7.79 1.02
N LEU A 88 -5.58 7.51 0.70
CA LEU A 88 -5.97 6.29 0.01
C LEU A 88 -5.46 6.30 -1.45
N ASN A 89 -5.60 7.45 -2.12
CA ASN A 89 -5.11 7.66 -3.47
C ASN A 89 -3.58 7.62 -3.56
N GLU A 90 -2.86 8.20 -2.60
CA GLU A 90 -1.39 8.10 -2.51
C GLU A 90 -0.92 6.64 -2.46
N LEU A 91 -1.57 5.81 -1.64
CA LEU A 91 -1.25 4.39 -1.56
C LEU A 91 -1.59 3.64 -2.85
N HIS A 92 -2.68 4.02 -3.51
CA HIS A 92 -3.06 3.46 -4.79
C HIS A 92 -2.04 3.77 -5.88
N GLN A 93 -1.62 5.04 -6.00
CA GLN A 93 -0.58 5.44 -6.95
C GLN A 93 0.74 4.73 -6.66
N GLY A 94 1.18 4.68 -5.40
CA GLY A 94 2.40 3.97 -5.03
C GLY A 94 2.34 2.47 -5.36
N LEU A 95 1.17 1.81 -5.27
CA LEU A 95 1.02 0.41 -5.70
C LEU A 95 1.12 0.25 -7.21
N LEU A 96 0.56 1.19 -7.98
CA LEU A 96 0.67 1.18 -9.44
C LEU A 96 2.11 1.40 -9.87
N ASP A 97 2.78 2.42 -9.34
CA ASP A 97 4.17 2.75 -9.66
C ASP A 97 5.11 1.57 -9.39
N ASN A 98 4.97 0.92 -8.23
CA ASN A 98 5.75 -0.27 -7.90
C ASN A 98 5.48 -1.43 -8.87
N ALA A 99 4.24 -1.62 -9.32
CA ALA A 99 3.90 -2.64 -10.30
C ALA A 99 4.47 -2.33 -11.69
N TYR A 100 4.53 -1.04 -12.07
CA TYR A 100 5.17 -0.60 -13.31
C TYR A 100 6.69 -0.77 -13.27
N VAL A 101 7.35 -0.35 -12.18
CA VAL A 101 8.80 -0.53 -11.98
C VAL A 101 9.16 -2.01 -12.06
N ALA A 102 8.41 -2.88 -11.36
CA ALA A 102 8.64 -4.33 -11.41
C ALA A 102 8.51 -4.90 -12.84
N LYS A 103 7.62 -4.35 -13.68
CA LYS A 103 7.52 -4.76 -15.10
C LYS A 103 8.70 -4.26 -15.93
N ILE A 104 9.21 -3.06 -15.65
CA ILE A 104 10.36 -2.49 -16.35
C ILE A 104 11.63 -3.26 -16.02
N GLU A 105 11.84 -3.63 -14.74
CA GLU A 105 13.00 -4.42 -14.30
C GLU A 105 13.00 -5.85 -14.88
N VAL A 106 11.82 -6.36 -15.26
CA VAL A 106 11.65 -7.67 -15.91
C VAL A 106 11.86 -7.59 -17.44
N VAL A 107 12.06 -6.40 -18.02
CA VAL A 107 12.55 -6.29 -19.39
C VAL A 107 13.94 -6.91 -19.40
N PRO A 108 14.14 -8.06 -20.08
CA PRO A 108 15.44 -8.69 -20.08
C PRO A 108 16.43 -7.71 -20.69
N MET A 109 17.67 -7.79 -20.21
CA MET A 109 18.88 -7.08 -20.63
C MET A 109 19.21 -7.31 -22.13
N VAL A 110 18.23 -7.21 -23.02
CA VAL A 110 18.32 -7.39 -24.47
C VAL A 110 18.53 -6.03 -25.14
N CYS A 111 18.04 -4.94 -24.54
CA CYS A 111 18.28 -3.58 -25.07
C CYS A 111 19.75 -3.14 -24.94
N LEU A 112 20.50 -3.61 -23.94
CA LEU A 112 21.95 -3.35 -23.87
C LEU A 112 22.70 -4.09 -24.98
N SER A 113 22.31 -5.34 -25.28
CA SER A 113 22.87 -6.11 -26.41
C SER A 113 22.60 -5.43 -27.75
N PHE A 114 21.36 -4.98 -28.00
CA PHE A 114 21.00 -4.31 -29.25
C PHE A 114 21.66 -2.93 -29.40
N CYS A 115 21.74 -2.12 -28.34
CA CYS A 115 22.46 -0.85 -28.39
C CYS A 115 23.97 -1.06 -28.59
N CYS A 116 24.59 -2.03 -27.92
CA CYS A 116 26.00 -2.36 -28.14
C CYS A 116 26.26 -2.84 -29.58
N PHE A 117 25.37 -3.64 -30.17
CA PHE A 117 25.50 -4.07 -31.57
C PHE A 117 25.31 -2.92 -32.57
N PHE A 118 24.34 -2.03 -32.35
CA PHE A 118 24.07 -0.92 -33.26
C PHE A 118 25.23 0.11 -33.24
N PHE A 119 25.81 0.39 -32.07
CA PHE A 119 27.00 1.23 -31.97
C PHE A 119 28.28 0.55 -32.50
N ALA A 120 28.43 -0.77 -32.33
CA ALA A 120 29.57 -1.53 -32.86
C ALA A 120 29.61 -1.55 -34.40
N VAL A 121 28.44 -1.59 -35.06
CA VAL A 121 28.34 -1.54 -36.52
C VAL A 121 28.59 -0.12 -37.08
N GLN A 122 28.24 0.93 -36.33
CA GLN A 122 28.33 2.32 -36.82
C GLN A 122 29.71 2.97 -36.58
N SER A 123 30.56 2.47 -35.67
CA SER A 123 31.82 3.15 -35.29
C SER A 123 32.92 2.19 -34.78
N PRO A 124 33.64 1.48 -35.67
CA PRO A 124 34.68 0.51 -35.29
C PRO A 124 35.91 1.11 -34.57
N LYS A 125 36.07 2.45 -34.54
CA LYS A 125 37.24 3.11 -33.94
C LYS A 125 37.21 3.22 -32.41
N LEU A 126 36.06 2.99 -31.77
CA LEU A 126 35.91 3.11 -30.30
C LEU A 126 36.13 1.79 -29.55
N MET A 127 36.35 0.67 -30.25
CA MET A 127 36.49 -0.66 -29.66
C MET A 127 37.77 -0.82 -28.80
N ILE A 128 38.79 -0.01 -29.01
CA ILE A 128 40.11 -0.20 -28.37
C ILE A 128 40.17 0.41 -26.95
N SER A 129 39.33 1.39 -26.61
CA SER A 129 39.39 2.04 -25.28
C SER A 129 38.58 1.34 -24.19
N PHE A 130 37.51 0.61 -24.54
CA PHE A 130 36.63 0.02 -23.51
C PHE A 130 37.13 -1.32 -22.96
N THR A 131 37.95 -2.06 -23.70
CA THR A 131 38.49 -3.35 -23.26
C THR A 131 39.60 -3.24 -22.22
N LEU A 132 40.18 -2.05 -22.02
CA LEU A 132 41.30 -1.84 -21.11
C LEU A 132 40.91 -1.39 -19.68
N SER A 133 39.62 -1.15 -19.38
CA SER A 133 39.18 -0.72 -18.04
C SER A 133 38.57 -1.84 -17.17
N MET A 134 38.55 -3.08 -17.67
CA MET A 134 38.00 -4.25 -16.97
C MET A 134 39.05 -5.37 -16.72
N PHE A 135 40.33 -5.01 -16.63
CA PHE A 135 41.38 -5.85 -16.07
C PHE A 135 42.13 -5.11 -14.96
#